data_AF-A0AA86JT30-F1
#
_entry.id   AF-A0AA86JT30-F1
#
_cell.length_a   1.000
_cell.length_b   1.000
_cell.length_c   1.000
_cell.angle_alpha   90.00
_cell.angle_beta   90.00
_cell.angle_gamma   90.00
#
_symmetry.space_group_name_H-M   'P 1'
#
loop_
_entity.id
_entity.type
_entity.pdbx_description
1 polymer ?
#
loop_
_entity_poly.entity_id
_entity_poly.type
_entity_poly.pdbx_seq_one_letter_code
_entity_poly.pdbx_strand_id
1 'polypeptide(L)'
;MVLIISLLYINNKLTVPILFIITFINSSLESFRAPASVSIKPYILKKQNLDLGMSFNSSCLQLSQLIGIASAPIISIIGISGSLIIDSITFFLCSCFIITLKYSDTSLKNEKITLKNSFFDFKMGFKFVMNKFILNLCIFCAIINALFVPIDSLSVVFVSDLNLGPEGISIMQIPLLIAMFLGGLIIQ
;
A
#
# COMPACT_ATOMS: atom_id res chain seq x y z
N MET A 1 -9.22 -9.98 5.59
CA MET A 1 -9.88 -8.70 5.96
C MET A 1 -10.94 -8.30 4.95
N VAL A 2 -10.59 -8.12 3.67
CA VAL A 2 -11.56 -7.78 2.60
C VAL A 2 -12.77 -8.74 2.53
N LEU A 3 -12.54 -10.04 2.61
CA LEU A 3 -13.62 -11.04 2.60
C LEU A 3 -14.58 -10.91 3.80
N ILE A 4 -14.06 -10.48 4.97
CA ILE A 4 -14.87 -10.22 6.17
C ILE A 4 -15.75 -8.98 5.96
N ILE A 5 -15.19 -7.91 5.35
CA ILE A 5 -15.94 -6.71 4.98
C ILE A 5 -17.05 -7.07 3.98
N SER A 6 -16.73 -7.86 2.95
CA SER A 6 -17.70 -8.32 1.94
C SER A 6 -18.85 -9.12 2.57
N LEU A 7 -18.56 -10.09 3.43
CA LEU A 7 -19.59 -10.87 4.14
C LEU A 7 -20.46 -10.03 5.08
N LEU A 8 -19.87 -9.05 5.78
CA LEU A 8 -20.62 -8.15 6.66
C LEU A 8 -21.51 -7.18 5.87
N TYR A 9 -21.04 -6.73 4.69
CA TYR A 9 -21.80 -5.88 3.78
C TYR A 9 -23.02 -6.63 3.22
N ILE A 10 -22.83 -7.85 2.71
CA ILE A 10 -23.91 -8.67 2.15
C ILE A 10 -24.98 -9.00 3.21
N ASN A 11 -24.58 -9.19 4.47
CA ASN A 11 -25.49 -9.46 5.58
C ASN A 11 -26.17 -8.21 6.16
N ASN A 12 -25.96 -7.01 5.59
CA ASN A 12 -26.42 -5.72 6.13
C ASN A 12 -26.04 -5.47 7.60
N LYS A 13 -25.00 -6.15 8.11
CA LYS A 13 -24.46 -5.96 9.47
C LYS A 13 -23.25 -5.03 9.50
N LEU A 14 -22.86 -4.48 8.36
CA LEU A 14 -21.74 -3.56 8.26
C LEU A 14 -22.12 -2.22 8.87
N THR A 15 -21.72 -2.00 10.12
CA THR A 15 -21.87 -0.72 10.80
C THR A 15 -20.58 0.09 10.71
N VAL A 16 -20.68 1.42 10.72
CA VAL A 16 -19.54 2.35 10.67
C VAL A 16 -18.45 2.02 11.72
N PRO A 17 -18.77 1.71 13.00
CA PRO A 17 -17.73 1.35 13.98
C PRO A 17 -16.95 0.07 13.64
N ILE A 18 -17.60 -0.91 13.02
CA ILE A 18 -16.95 -2.16 12.62
C ILE A 18 -15.98 -1.91 11.47
N LEU A 19 -16.34 -1.04 10.53
CA LEU A 19 -15.43 -0.59 9.47
C LEU A 19 -14.19 0.08 10.06
N PHE A 20 -14.34 0.98 11.03
CA PHE A 20 -13.20 1.61 11.69
C PHE A 20 -12.25 0.60 12.35
N ILE A 21 -12.79 -0.39 13.06
CA ILE A 21 -11.98 -1.43 13.71
C ILE A 21 -11.22 -2.26 12.66
N ILE A 22 -11.90 -2.68 11.59
CA ILE A 22 -11.29 -3.49 10.53
C ILE A 22 -10.19 -2.69 9.81
N THR A 23 -10.46 -1.42 9.47
CA THR A 23 -9.49 -0.53 8.83
C THR A 23 -8.29 -0.28 9.73
N PHE A 24 -8.49 -0.06 11.03
CA PHE A 24 -7.41 0.11 11.99
C PHE A 24 -6.47 -1.11 12.06
N ILE A 25 -7.04 -2.31 12.13
CA ILE A 25 -6.26 -3.55 12.13
C ILE A 25 -5.52 -3.69 10.78
N ASN A 26 -6.18 -3.37 9.67
CA ASN A 26 -5.57 -3.43 8.34
C ASN A 26 -4.37 -2.49 8.22
N SER A 27 -4.51 -1.21 8.59
CA SER A 27 -3.42 -0.23 8.59
C SER A 27 -2.26 -0.65 9.51
N SER A 28 -2.57 -1.27 10.65
CA SER A 28 -1.54 -1.80 11.56
C SER A 28 -0.72 -2.91 10.91
N LEU A 29 -1.39 -3.89 10.29
CA LEU A 29 -0.72 -4.98 9.58
C LEU A 29 0.08 -4.50 8.37
N GLU A 30 -0.46 -3.54 7.61
CA GLU A 30 0.20 -2.94 6.46
C GLU A 30 1.48 -2.19 6.84
N SER A 31 1.47 -1.52 8.00
CA SER A 31 2.65 -0.84 8.55
C SER A 31 3.79 -1.81 8.85
N PHE A 32 3.51 -3.05 9.23
CA PHE A 32 4.54 -4.09 9.39
C PHE A 32 4.94 -4.75 8.08
N ARG A 33 3.99 -4.89 7.14
CA ARG A 33 4.24 -5.50 5.83
C ARG A 33 5.20 -4.64 5.00
N ALA A 34 5.07 -3.32 5.03
CA ALA A 34 5.93 -2.42 4.26
C ALA A 34 7.44 -2.63 4.52
N PRO A 35 7.96 -2.59 5.77
CA PRO A 35 9.38 -2.83 6.04
C PRO A 35 9.79 -4.28 5.78
N ALA A 36 8.91 -5.26 6.02
CA ALA A 36 9.18 -6.67 5.72
C ALA A 36 9.34 -6.93 4.20
N SER A 37 8.50 -6.29 3.38
CA SER A 37 8.59 -6.39 1.93
C SER A 37 9.87 -5.78 1.37
N VAL A 38 10.36 -4.68 1.95
CA VAL A 38 11.62 -4.05 1.51
C VAL A 38 12.83 -4.88 1.93
N SER A 39 12.83 -5.47 3.12
CA SER A 39 13.95 -6.28 3.63
C SER A 39 14.14 -7.60 2.87
N ILE A 40 13.08 -8.16 2.27
CA ILE A 40 13.12 -9.42 1.53
C ILE A 40 13.70 -9.24 0.10
N LYS A 41 13.46 -8.10 -0.56
CA LYS A 41 13.89 -7.82 -1.94
C LYS A 41 15.39 -8.09 -2.24
N PRO A 42 16.36 -7.70 -1.40
CA PRO A 42 17.78 -8.01 -1.62
C PRO A 42 18.13 -9.50 -1.55
N TYR A 43 17.24 -10.36 -1.04
CA TYR A 43 17.42 -11.81 -0.99
C TYR A 43 16.85 -12.53 -2.22
N ILE A 44 15.93 -11.89 -2.94
CA ILE A 44 15.31 -12.44 -4.17
C ILE A 44 16.12 -12.04 -5.41
N LEU A 45 16.74 -10.86 -5.40
CA LEU A 45 17.46 -10.30 -6.54
C LEU A 45 18.97 -10.24 -6.27
N LYS A 46 19.79 -10.61 -7.27
CA LYS A 46 21.24 -10.38 -7.23
C LYS A 46 21.50 -8.87 -7.13
N LYS A 47 22.51 -8.45 -6.35
CA LYS A 47 22.84 -7.03 -6.11
C LYS A 47 22.94 -6.17 -7.39
N GLN A 48 23.44 -6.74 -8.47
CA GLN A 48 23.58 -6.08 -9.78
C GLN A 48 22.24 -5.73 -10.45
N ASN A 49 21.16 -6.43 -10.09
CA ASN A 49 19.84 -6.24 -10.68
C ASN A 49 18.86 -5.60 -9.69
N LEU A 50 19.33 -5.15 -8.52
CA LEU A 50 18.44 -4.57 -7.50
C LEU A 50 17.80 -3.28 -7.98
N ASP A 51 18.57 -2.39 -8.60
CA ASP A 51 18.04 -1.11 -9.08
C ASP A 51 17.04 -1.32 -10.21
N LEU A 52 17.37 -2.17 -11.19
CA LEU A 52 16.46 -2.55 -12.27
C LEU A 52 15.17 -3.21 -11.73
N GLY A 53 15.30 -4.11 -10.76
CA GLY A 53 14.15 -4.78 -10.13
C GLY A 53 13.28 -3.83 -9.30
N MET A 54 13.89 -2.87 -8.60
CA MET A 54 13.16 -1.85 -7.85
C MET A 54 12.41 -0.87 -8.76
N SER A 55 13.05 -0.42 -9.85
CA SER A 55 12.41 0.42 -10.86
C SER A 55 11.25 -0.30 -11.54
N PHE A 56 11.45 -1.55 -11.98
CA PHE A 56 10.39 -2.35 -12.59
C PHE A 56 9.20 -2.55 -11.64
N ASN A 57 9.47 -2.88 -10.37
CA ASN A 57 8.42 -3.01 -9.35
C ASN A 57 7.66 -1.70 -9.15
N SER A 58 8.35 -0.55 -9.14
CA SER A 58 7.70 0.77 -9.04
C SER A 58 6.79 1.03 -10.23
N SER A 59 7.25 0.75 -11.46
CA SER A 59 6.43 0.91 -12.67
C SER A 59 5.21 -0.02 -12.66
N CYS A 60 5.36 -1.28 -12.26
CA CYS A 60 4.23 -2.21 -12.12
C CYS A 60 3.21 -1.72 -11.08
N LEU A 61 3.66 -1.18 -9.94
CA LEU A 61 2.76 -0.62 -8.93
C LEU A 61 1.98 0.58 -9.48
N GLN A 62 2.64 1.50 -10.19
CA GLN A 62 1.99 2.66 -10.79
C GLN A 62 0.98 2.26 -11.86
N LEU A 63 1.32 1.29 -12.73
CA LEU A 63 0.39 0.74 -13.71
C LEU A 63 -0.82 0.07 -13.04
N SER A 64 -0.59 -0.71 -11.98
CA SER A 64 -1.68 -1.34 -11.23
C SER A 64 -2.59 -0.32 -10.55
N GLN A 65 -2.04 0.78 -10.01
CA GLN A 65 -2.82 1.86 -9.44
C GLN A 65 -3.66 2.57 -10.50
N LEU A 66 -3.08 2.86 -11.67
CA LEU A 66 -3.80 3.44 -12.80
C LEU A 66 -4.98 2.57 -13.23
N ILE A 67 -4.77 1.27 -13.39
CA ILE A 67 -5.83 0.31 -13.75
C ILE A 67 -6.89 0.26 -12.65
N GLY A 68 -6.49 0.24 -11.38
CA GLY A 68 -7.42 0.23 -10.25
C GLY A 68 -8.31 1.47 -10.20
N ILE A 69 -7.74 2.65 -10.35
CA ILE A 69 -8.51 3.91 -10.37
C ILE A 69 -9.39 3.99 -11.62
N ALA A 70 -8.87 3.63 -12.80
CA ALA A 70 -9.66 3.57 -14.03
C ALA A 70 -10.82 2.57 -13.96
N SER A 71 -10.74 1.58 -13.06
CA SER A 71 -11.81 0.61 -12.81
C SER A 71 -12.90 1.13 -11.86
N ALA A 72 -12.76 2.30 -11.23
CA ALA A 72 -13.78 2.83 -10.33
C ALA A 72 -15.20 2.96 -10.93
N PRO A 73 -15.40 3.26 -12.24
CA PRO A 73 -16.73 3.26 -12.87
C PRO A 73 -17.41 1.88 -12.90
N ILE A 74 -16.63 0.78 -12.83
CA ILE A 74 -17.18 -0.58 -12.78
C ILE A 74 -18.05 -0.79 -11.53
N ILE A 75 -17.78 -0.04 -10.46
CA ILE A 75 -18.57 -0.05 -9.22
C ILE A 75 -20.02 0.42 -9.50
N SER A 76 -20.24 1.33 -10.45
CA SER A 76 -21.58 1.77 -10.85
C SER A 76 -22.39 0.68 -11.55
N ILE A 77 -21.72 -0.26 -12.22
CA ILE A 77 -22.35 -1.32 -13.04
C ILE A 77 -22.61 -2.57 -12.19
N ILE A 78 -21.62 -2.97 -11.39
CA ILE A 78 -21.61 -4.23 -10.63
C ILE A 78 -22.03 -4.01 -9.16
N GLY A 79 -22.07 -2.76 -8.71
CA GLY A 79 -22.34 -2.39 -7.32
C GLY A 79 -21.16 -2.60 -6.39
N ILE A 80 -21.27 -2.05 -5.17
CA ILE A 80 -20.25 -2.19 -4.12
C ILE A 80 -20.03 -3.66 -3.75
N SER A 81 -21.11 -4.46 -3.62
CA SER A 81 -21.02 -5.87 -3.26
C SER A 81 -20.15 -6.68 -4.23
N GLY A 82 -20.39 -6.55 -5.54
CA GLY A 82 -19.61 -7.30 -6.53
C GLY A 82 -18.17 -6.79 -6.65
N SER A 83 -17.94 -5.50 -6.42
CA SER A 83 -16.59 -4.93 -6.35
C SER A 83 -15.78 -5.51 -5.19
N LEU A 84 -16.39 -5.66 -4.01
CA LEU A 84 -15.76 -6.29 -2.83
C LEU A 84 -15.47 -7.78 -3.03
N ILE A 85 -16.30 -8.49 -3.81
CA ILE A 85 -16.07 -9.89 -4.17
C ILE A 85 -14.87 -10.00 -5.10
N ILE A 86 -14.79 -9.16 -6.14
CA ILE A 86 -13.65 -9.14 -7.06
C ILE A 86 -12.35 -8.88 -6.29
N ASP A 87 -12.35 -7.90 -5.39
CA ASP A 87 -11.18 -7.60 -4.53
C ASP A 87 -10.80 -8.78 -3.63
N SER A 88 -11.78 -9.51 -3.11
CA SER A 88 -11.53 -10.72 -2.32
C SER A 88 -10.86 -11.83 -3.17
N ILE A 89 -11.27 -12.00 -4.42
CA ILE A 89 -10.72 -13.00 -5.34
C ILE A 89 -9.27 -12.66 -5.74
N THR A 90 -8.99 -11.40 -6.06
CA THR A 90 -7.63 -10.94 -6.41
C THR A 90 -6.66 -11.09 -5.22
N PHE A 91 -7.10 -10.75 -4.01
CA PHE A 91 -6.31 -11.00 -2.80
C PHE A 91 -6.01 -12.49 -2.60
N PHE A 92 -6.98 -13.36 -2.85
CA PHE A 92 -6.80 -14.81 -2.73
C PHE A 92 -5.80 -15.35 -3.76
N LEU A 93 -5.93 -14.94 -5.02
CA LEU A 93 -4.98 -15.28 -6.09
C LEU A 93 -3.56 -14.83 -5.74
N CYS A 94 -3.41 -13.60 -5.26
CA CYS A 94 -2.12 -13.07 -4.82
C CYS A 94 -1.52 -13.90 -3.67
N SER A 95 -2.33 -14.27 -2.67
CA SER A 95 -1.90 -15.15 -1.58
C SER A 95 -1.43 -16.51 -2.08
N CYS A 96 -2.12 -17.09 -3.06
CA CYS A 96 -1.75 -18.37 -3.66
C CYS A 96 -0.39 -18.30 -4.36
N PHE A 97 -0.16 -17.23 -5.14
CA PHE A 97 1.15 -16.98 -5.77
C PHE A 97 2.26 -16.78 -4.75
N ILE A 98 2.01 -16.06 -3.66
CA ILE A 98 3.02 -15.83 -2.61
C ILE A 98 3.39 -17.14 -1.92
N ILE A 99 2.43 -18.02 -1.64
CA ILE A 99 2.69 -19.33 -1.00
C ILE A 99 3.51 -20.26 -1.92
N THR A 100 3.32 -20.14 -3.24
CA THR A 100 4.07 -20.93 -4.23
C THR A 100 5.44 -20.35 -4.57
N LEU A 101 5.76 -19.12 -4.14
CA LEU A 101 7.10 -18.56 -4.28
C LEU A 101 8.10 -19.33 -3.41
N LYS A 102 9.06 -19.97 -4.08
CA LYS A 102 10.16 -20.67 -3.43
C LYS A 102 11.25 -19.65 -3.13
N TYR A 103 11.48 -19.37 -1.86
CA TYR A 103 12.57 -18.51 -1.42
C TYR A 103 13.90 -19.26 -1.61
N SER A 104 14.91 -18.57 -2.14
CA SER A 104 16.28 -19.11 -2.17
C SER A 104 16.81 -19.17 -0.73
N ASP A 105 16.97 -20.38 -0.20
CA ASP A 105 17.43 -20.71 1.16
C ASP A 105 18.81 -20.13 1.54
N THR A 106 19.52 -19.49 0.61
CA THR A 106 20.96 -19.22 0.71
C THR A 106 21.35 -18.01 1.57
N SER A 107 20.44 -17.40 2.33
CA SER A 107 20.77 -16.15 3.05
C SER A 107 20.03 -15.87 4.35
N LEU A 108 19.22 -16.81 4.85
CA LEU A 108 18.88 -16.85 6.27
C LEU A 108 20.11 -17.35 7.03
N LYS A 109 21.13 -16.50 7.21
CA LYS A 109 22.12 -16.75 8.25
C LYS A 109 21.33 -16.92 9.54
N ASN A 110 21.43 -18.11 10.14
CA ASN A 110 20.96 -18.45 11.47
C ASN A 110 21.69 -17.61 12.54
N GLU A 111 21.65 -16.28 12.43
CA GLU A 111 21.92 -15.44 13.57
C GLU A 111 20.77 -15.68 14.53
N LYS A 112 21.11 -16.12 15.74
CA LYS A 112 20.13 -16.29 16.81
C LYS A 112 19.55 -14.91 17.11
N ILE A 113 18.45 -14.57 16.46
CA ILE A 113 17.68 -13.36 16.71
C ILE A 113 17.22 -13.47 18.17
N THR A 114 17.95 -12.80 19.05
CA THR A 114 17.66 -12.76 20.47
C THR A 114 16.87 -11.48 20.69
N LEU A 115 15.76 -11.53 21.45
CA LEU A 115 14.92 -10.36 21.73
C LEU A 115 15.74 -9.14 22.19
N LYS A 116 16.83 -9.39 22.94
CA LYS A 116 17.75 -8.37 23.43
C LYS A 116 18.53 -7.67 22.31
N ASN A 117 18.95 -8.39 21.27
CA ASN A 117 19.66 -7.81 20.12
C ASN A 117 18.69 -7.03 19.23
N SER A 118 17.49 -7.54 18.94
CA SER A 118 16.49 -6.77 18.18
C SER A 118 16.07 -5.49 18.88
N PHE A 119 15.91 -5.50 20.21
CA PHE A 119 15.59 -4.29 20.96
C PHE A 119 16.77 -3.29 20.98
N PHE A 120 18.00 -3.80 21.00
CA PHE A 120 19.20 -2.97 20.89
C PHE A 120 19.31 -2.31 19.51
N ASP A 121 19.13 -3.07 18.43
CA ASP A 121 19.14 -2.56 17.06
C ASP A 121 18.02 -1.54 16.83
N PHE A 122 16.82 -1.81 17.36
CA PHE A 122 15.70 -0.86 17.34
C PHE A 122 16.05 0.45 18.06
N LYS A 123 16.66 0.36 19.25
CA LYS A 123 17.09 1.54 20.02
C LYS A 123 18.17 2.34 19.30
N MET A 124 19.10 1.65 18.64
CA MET A 124 20.15 2.27 17.82
C MET A 124 19.55 2.96 16.59
N GLY A 125 18.61 2.34 15.91
CA GLY A 125 17.85 2.95 14.81
C GLY A 125 17.08 4.19 15.26
N PHE A 126 16.42 4.13 16.41
CA PHE A 126 15.72 5.30 16.98
C PHE A 126 16.69 6.43 17.29
N LYS A 127 17.84 6.13 17.90
CA LYS A 127 18.90 7.12 18.17
C LYS A 127 19.48 7.72 16.89
N PHE A 128 19.58 6.95 15.81
CA PHE A 128 20.03 7.43 14.50
C PHE A 128 19.07 8.44 13.88
N VAL A 129 17.76 8.15 13.92
CA VAL A 129 16.72 9.06 13.42
C VAL A 129 16.67 10.38 14.21
N MET A 130 17.03 10.35 15.51
CA MET A 130 17.11 11.55 16.36
C MET A 130 18.25 12.53 15.98
N ASN A 131 19.07 12.23 14.98
CA ASN A 131 20.00 13.22 14.42
C ASN A 131 19.22 14.38 13.79
N LYS A 132 19.56 15.63 14.12
CA LYS A 132 18.85 16.85 13.66
C LYS A 132 18.58 16.87 12.14
N PHE A 133 19.53 16.42 11.32
CA PHE A 133 19.36 16.39 9.87
C PHE A 133 18.28 15.40 9.43
N ILE A 134 18.36 14.16 9.94
CA ILE A 134 17.42 13.08 9.60
C ILE A 134 16.04 13.38 10.18
N LEU A 135 15.98 13.86 11.42
CA LEU A 135 14.74 14.25 12.06
C LEU A 135 14.03 15.36 11.29
N ASN A 136 14.77 16.39 10.83
CA ASN A 136 14.21 17.46 10.01
C ASN A 136 13.68 16.93 8.67
N LEU A 137 14.39 16.01 8.01
CA LEU A 137 13.90 15.34 6.80
C LEU A 137 12.63 14.53 7.07
N CYS A 138 12.59 13.76 8.17
CA CYS A 138 11.41 12.99 8.56
C CYS A 138 10.21 13.89 8.83
N ILE A 139 10.40 15.00 9.56
CA ILE A 139 9.34 15.98 9.83
C ILE A 139 8.86 16.63 8.52
N PHE A 140 9.79 17.00 7.63
CA PHE A 140 9.45 17.56 6.32
C PHE A 140 8.61 16.59 5.48
N CYS A 141 9.04 15.34 5.37
CA CYS A 141 8.27 14.29 4.70
C CYS A 141 6.92 14.04 5.38
N ALA A 142 6.85 14.11 6.71
CA ALA A 142 5.61 13.95 7.45
C ALA A 142 4.62 15.09 7.16
N ILE A 143 5.11 16.34 7.08
CA ILE A 143 4.30 17.51 6.72
C ILE A 143 3.74 17.36 5.30
N ILE A 144 4.58 16.98 4.33
CA ILE A 144 4.12 16.75 2.94
C ILE A 144 3.04 15.67 2.92
N ASN A 145 3.28 14.52 3.56
CA ASN A 145 2.28 13.46 3.62
C ASN A 145 0.99 13.90 4.34
N ALA A 146 1.10 14.68 5.40
CA ALA A 146 -0.06 15.20 6.14
C ALA A 146 -0.92 16.15 5.28
N LEU A 147 -0.34 16.83 4.29
CA LEU A 147 -1.06 17.67 3.33
C LEU A 147 -1.67 16.85 2.19
N PHE A 148 -1.00 15.78 1.73
CA PHE A 148 -1.47 14.97 0.61
C PHE A 148 -2.54 13.94 0.99
N VAL A 149 -2.43 13.26 2.14
CA VAL A 149 -3.39 12.22 2.57
C VAL A 149 -4.85 12.71 2.64
N PRO A 150 -5.14 13.94 3.13
CA PRO A 150 -6.49 14.49 3.07
C PRO A 150 -7.01 14.68 1.65
N ILE A 151 -6.16 15.03 0.68
CA ILE A 151 -6.56 15.22 -0.72
C ILE A 151 -7.05 13.88 -1.29
N ASP A 152 -6.32 12.80 -1.05
CA ASP A 152 -6.71 11.46 -1.50
C ASP A 152 -8.00 10.98 -0.83
N SER A 153 -8.10 11.10 0.50
CA SER A 153 -9.25 10.60 1.27
C SER A 153 -10.53 11.42 1.09
N LEU A 154 -10.42 12.75 0.93
CA LEU A 154 -11.57 13.63 0.72
C LEU A 154 -11.98 13.75 -0.74
N SER A 155 -11.14 13.32 -1.70
CA SER A 155 -11.49 13.35 -3.12
C SER A 155 -12.81 12.64 -3.42
N VAL A 156 -13.06 11.50 -2.76
CA VAL A 156 -14.30 10.73 -2.91
C VAL A 156 -15.51 11.53 -2.40
N VAL A 157 -15.38 12.19 -1.25
CA VAL A 157 -16.44 13.01 -0.65
C VAL A 157 -16.73 14.23 -1.54
N PHE A 158 -15.67 14.92 -1.98
CA PHE A 158 -15.78 16.09 -2.84
C PHE A 158 -16.45 15.80 -4.18
N VAL A 159 -16.11 14.68 -4.82
CA VAL A 159 -16.75 14.22 -6.05
C VAL A 159 -18.22 13.88 -5.81
N SER A 160 -18.54 13.27 -4.66
CA SER A 160 -19.92 12.95 -4.30
C SER A 160 -20.78 14.20 -4.05
N ASP A 161 -20.22 15.26 -3.44
CA ASP A 161 -20.92 16.54 -3.20
C ASP A 161 -21.24 17.27 -4.52
N LEU A 162 -20.42 17.08 -5.54
CA LEU A 162 -20.66 17.62 -6.89
C LEU A 162 -21.69 16.79 -7.69
N ASN A 163 -22.28 15.74 -7.10
CA ASN A 163 -23.13 14.75 -7.77
C ASN A 163 -22.45 14.05 -8.96
N LEU A 164 -21.12 14.04 -9.01
CA LEU A 164 -20.39 13.20 -9.95
C LEU A 164 -20.35 11.77 -9.38
N GLY A 165 -20.66 10.79 -10.23
CA GLY A 165 -20.54 9.37 -9.86
C GLY A 165 -19.08 8.93 -9.68
N PRO A 166 -18.84 7.61 -9.51
CA PRO A 166 -17.48 7.03 -9.41
C PRO A 166 -16.53 7.40 -10.56
N GLU A 167 -17.07 7.81 -11.71
CA GLU A 167 -16.34 8.37 -12.84
C GLU A 167 -15.59 9.66 -12.50
N GLY A 168 -16.17 10.54 -11.67
CA GLY A 168 -15.53 11.79 -11.25
C GLY A 168 -14.26 11.56 -10.43
N ILE A 169 -14.22 10.49 -9.64
CA ILE A 169 -13.04 10.08 -8.87
C ILE A 169 -11.91 9.70 -9.83
N SER A 170 -12.25 8.95 -10.88
CA SER A 170 -11.29 8.54 -11.91
C SER A 170 -10.72 9.76 -12.64
N ILE A 171 -11.58 10.69 -13.06
CA ILE A 171 -11.20 11.90 -13.77
C ILE A 171 -10.27 12.78 -12.92
N MET A 172 -10.51 12.87 -11.61
CA MET A 172 -9.69 13.66 -10.71
C MET A 172 -8.32 13.03 -10.41
N GLN A 173 -8.26 11.70 -10.28
CA GLN A 173 -7.03 11.00 -9.85
C GLN A 173 -6.11 10.56 -11.01
N ILE A 174 -6.64 10.30 -12.21
CA ILE A 174 -5.82 9.89 -13.37
C ILE A 174 -4.75 10.94 -13.74
N PRO A 175 -5.04 12.25 -13.81
CA PRO A 175 -4.03 13.27 -14.10
C PRO A 175 -2.90 13.30 -13.07
N LEU A 176 -3.23 13.10 -11.79
CA LEU A 176 -2.25 13.06 -10.71
C LEU A 176 -1.30 11.85 -10.88
N LEU A 177 -1.84 10.68 -11.21
CA LEU A 177 -1.04 9.50 -11.51
C LEU A 177 -0.14 9.66 -12.74
N ILE A 178 -0.65 10.30 -13.81
CA ILE A 178 0.15 10.61 -15.00
C ILE A 178 1.31 11.54 -14.64
N ALA A 179 1.05 12.56 -13.81
CA ALA A 179 2.09 13.46 -13.32
C ALA A 179 3.14 12.72 -12.47
N MET A 180 2.73 11.79 -11.61
CA MET A 180 3.65 10.96 -10.83
C MET A 180 4.50 10.04 -11.72
N PHE A 181 3.90 9.42 -12.73
CA PHE A 181 4.59 8.55 -13.68
C PHE A 181 5.62 9.33 -14.52
N LEU A 182 5.21 10.48 -15.07
CA LEU A 182 6.11 11.38 -15.81
C LEU A 182 7.21 11.97 -14.93
N GLY A 183 6.88 12.36 -13.68
CA GLY A 183 7.85 12.83 -12.71
C GLY A 183 8.90 11.77 -12.36
N GLY A 184 8.47 10.50 -12.23
CA GLY A 184 9.37 9.36 -12.03
C GLY A 184 10.36 9.18 -13.18
N LEU A 185 9.92 9.38 -14.43
CA LEU A 185 10.79 9.30 -15.62
C LEU A 185 11.82 10.44 -15.70
N ILE A 186 11.52 11.61 -15.14
CA ILE A 186 12.43 12.77 -15.15
C ILE A 186 13.52 12.65 -14.06
N ILE A 187 13.20 11.98 -12.95
CA ILE A 187 14.09 11.84 -11.79
C ILE A 187 15.04 10.62 -11.93
N GLN A 188 14.67 9.62 -12.73
CA GLN A 188 15.52 8.47 -13.09
C GLN A 188 16.63 8.84 -14.07
#